data_AF-A0A327W7S5-F1
#
_entry.id   AF-A0A327W7S5-F1
#
_cell.length_a   1.000
_cell.length_b   1.000
_cell.length_c   1.000
_cell.angle_alpha   90.00
_cell.angle_beta   90.00
_cell.angle_gamma   90.00
#
_symmetry.space_group_name_H-M   'P 1'
#
loop_
_entity.id
_entity.type
_entity.pdbx_description
1 polymer ?
#
loop_
_entity_poly.entity_id
_entity_poly.type
_entity_poly.pdbx_seq_one_letter_code
_entity_poly.pdbx_strand_id
1 'polypeptide(L)'
;MPKTPETPETPSTPDPPDVHVPTLVGLMAVDAQATALAYGLRLVPADRPALAEAAVDHVVRQYPPPGVEIPRDAAVTVWFDFGEGEGGGGAGVREPRGPGPRGGGMRRELGEPAAPLPFTSCR
;
A
#
# COMPACT_ATOMS: atom_id res chain seq x y z
N MET A 1 24.36 -49.01 25.57
CA MET A 1 23.07 -48.28 25.65
C MET A 1 23.36 -46.83 25.30
N PRO A 2 22.69 -46.24 24.29
CA PRO A 2 22.94 -44.86 23.89
C PRO A 2 22.42 -43.92 24.99
N LYS A 3 23.29 -43.06 25.54
CA LYS A 3 22.84 -41.83 26.19
C LYS A 3 22.71 -40.78 25.08
N THR A 4 21.49 -40.35 24.85
CA THR A 4 21.12 -39.22 23.99
C THR A 4 22.01 -38.00 24.30
N PRO A 5 22.48 -37.24 23.29
CA PRO A 5 23.08 -35.94 23.56
C PRO A 5 21.96 -34.99 24.02
N GLU A 6 22.03 -34.50 25.26
CA GLU A 6 21.25 -33.34 25.70
C GLU A 6 21.68 -32.13 24.87
N THR A 7 20.74 -31.62 24.08
CA THR A 7 20.81 -30.30 23.46
C THR A 7 20.92 -29.25 24.57
N PRO A 8 21.87 -28.29 24.53
CA PRO A 8 21.90 -27.20 25.49
C PRO A 8 20.75 -26.24 25.19
N GLU A 9 19.64 -26.36 25.94
CA GLU A 9 18.65 -25.30 26.03
C GLU A 9 19.30 -24.13 26.78
N THR A 10 19.69 -23.13 26.01
CA THR A 10 20.27 -21.87 26.51
C THR A 10 19.13 -21.04 27.13
N PRO A 11 19.30 -20.43 28.31
CA PRO A 11 18.20 -19.79 29.04
C PRO A 11 17.65 -18.59 28.27
N SER A 12 16.43 -18.70 27.75
CA SER A 12 15.68 -17.59 27.17
C SER A 12 15.49 -16.52 28.24
N THR A 13 16.12 -15.38 27.98
CA THR A 13 16.00 -14.09 28.68
C THR A 13 14.50 -13.74 28.80
N PRO A 14 14.04 -13.07 29.89
CA PRO A 14 12.63 -12.78 30.13
C PRO A 14 11.95 -12.31 28.85
N ASP A 15 10.96 -13.09 28.40
CA ASP A 15 10.32 -12.89 27.11
C ASP A 15 9.75 -11.48 27.06
N PRO A 16 10.27 -10.59 26.19
CA PRO A 16 9.64 -9.30 26.00
C PRO A 16 8.20 -9.54 25.52
N PRO A 17 7.24 -8.69 25.90
CA PRO A 17 5.83 -8.95 25.64
C PRO A 17 5.60 -9.25 24.16
N ASP A 18 5.19 -10.48 23.86
CA ASP A 18 4.91 -10.94 22.51
C ASP A 18 3.86 -10.05 21.84
N VAL A 19 4.15 -9.65 20.60
CA VAL A 19 3.23 -8.92 19.73
C VAL A 19 3.04 -9.72 18.46
N HIS A 20 1.79 -9.91 18.07
CA HIS A 20 1.48 -10.55 16.79
C HIS A 20 1.89 -9.64 15.64
N VAL A 21 2.61 -10.21 14.68
CA VAL A 21 2.96 -9.54 13.44
C VAL A 21 1.68 -9.14 12.69
N PRO A 22 1.44 -7.84 12.46
CA PRO A 22 0.31 -7.40 11.66
C PRO A 22 0.48 -7.80 10.18
N THR A 23 -0.63 -7.86 9.47
CA THR A 23 -0.58 -8.04 8.01
C THR A 23 -0.24 -6.69 7.38
N LEU A 24 0.97 -6.59 6.85
CA LEU A 24 1.52 -5.40 6.19
C LEU A 24 1.50 -5.54 4.67
N VAL A 25 1.38 -6.77 4.15
CA VAL A 25 1.26 -7.04 2.71
C VAL A 25 0.02 -6.32 2.14
N GLY A 26 0.21 -5.62 1.02
CA GLY A 26 -0.81 -4.82 0.34
C GLY A 26 -0.93 -3.38 0.85
N LEU A 27 -0.29 -3.02 1.97
CA LEU A 27 -0.24 -1.63 2.43
C LEU A 27 0.81 -0.82 1.66
N MET A 28 0.54 0.46 1.46
CA MET A 28 1.55 1.42 1.04
C MET A 28 2.68 1.48 2.07
N ALA A 29 3.92 1.74 1.65
CA ALA A 29 5.05 1.75 2.58
C ALA A 29 4.86 2.68 3.78
N VAL A 30 4.20 3.82 3.59
CA VAL A 30 3.89 4.78 4.66
C VAL A 30 2.91 4.18 5.68
N ASP A 31 1.84 3.55 5.21
CA ASP A 31 0.85 2.90 6.08
C ASP A 31 1.43 1.67 6.79
N ALA A 32 2.26 0.89 6.08
CA ALA A 32 2.97 -0.24 6.66
C ALA A 32 3.90 0.23 7.79
N GLN A 33 4.61 1.34 7.60
CA GLN A 33 5.46 1.93 8.62
C GLN A 33 4.67 2.40 9.84
N ALA A 34 3.59 3.15 9.61
CA ALA A 34 2.74 3.66 10.68
C ALA A 34 2.14 2.50 11.50
N THR A 35 1.72 1.43 10.81
CA THR A 35 1.23 0.21 11.44
C THR A 35 2.32 -0.46 12.27
N ALA A 36 3.51 -0.67 11.72
CA ALA A 36 4.62 -1.26 12.47
C ALA A 36 4.94 -0.45 13.74
N LEU A 37 5.02 0.87 13.64
CA LEU A 37 5.28 1.75 14.79
C LEU A 37 4.17 1.69 15.85
N ALA A 38 2.90 1.58 15.44
CA ALA A 38 1.77 1.44 16.36
C ALA A 38 1.85 0.14 17.19
N TYR A 39 2.40 -0.92 16.60
CA TYR A 39 2.64 -2.21 17.26
C TYR A 39 3.99 -2.26 18.01
N GLY A 40 4.79 -1.18 17.94
CA GLY A 40 6.13 -1.13 18.54
C GLY A 40 7.16 -1.96 17.77
N LEU A 41 6.96 -2.14 16.47
CA LEU A 41 7.83 -2.91 15.58
C LEU A 41 8.67 -1.99 14.71
N ARG A 42 9.85 -2.46 14.29
CA ARG A 42 10.72 -1.75 13.36
C ARG A 42 10.55 -2.33 11.97
N LEU A 43 10.19 -1.50 11.01
CA LEU A 43 10.03 -1.93 9.64
C LEU A 43 11.34 -1.71 8.86
N VAL A 44 11.85 -2.77 8.22
CA VAL A 44 13.12 -2.75 7.48
C VAL A 44 12.88 -3.12 6.01
N PRO A 45 13.18 -2.22 5.06
CA PRO A 45 13.17 -2.57 3.64
C PRO A 45 14.29 -3.57 3.33
N ALA A 46 13.97 -4.65 2.61
CA ALA A 46 14.96 -5.63 2.16
C ALA A 46 15.75 -5.18 0.93
N ASP A 47 15.08 -4.47 0.02
CA ASP A 47 15.59 -4.14 -1.31
C ASP A 47 16.25 -2.75 -1.38
N ARG A 48 15.92 -1.88 -0.43
CA ARG A 48 16.31 -0.46 -0.44
C ARG A 48 16.80 -0.01 0.94
N PRO A 49 17.61 1.06 1.03
CA PRO A 49 18.17 1.51 2.31
C PRO A 49 17.20 2.39 3.12
N ALA A 50 16.29 3.13 2.48
CA ALA A 50 15.35 4.01 3.16
C ALA A 50 13.89 3.73 2.76
N LEU A 51 13.01 3.72 3.77
CA LEU A 51 11.57 3.54 3.54
C LEU A 51 10.94 4.71 2.78
N ALA A 52 11.52 5.91 2.91
CA ALA A 52 11.09 7.09 2.18
C ALA A 52 11.22 6.92 0.66
N GLU A 53 12.17 6.09 0.19
CA GLU A 53 12.33 5.78 -1.23
C GLU A 53 11.24 4.83 -1.74
N ALA A 54 10.54 4.13 -0.85
CA ALA A 54 9.45 3.20 -1.18
C ALA A 54 8.07 3.79 -0.90
N ALA A 55 7.96 5.09 -0.62
CA ALA A 55 6.70 5.73 -0.19
C ALA A 55 5.52 5.53 -1.17
N VAL A 56 5.80 5.36 -2.47
CA VAL A 56 4.81 5.10 -3.53
C VAL A 56 4.65 3.62 -3.86
N ASP A 57 5.43 2.75 -3.23
CA ASP A 57 5.40 1.31 -3.43
C ASP A 57 4.54 0.65 -2.36
N HIS A 58 3.98 -0.51 -2.69
CA HIS A 58 3.26 -1.33 -1.74
C HIS A 58 4.11 -2.52 -1.28
N VAL A 59 3.82 -3.00 -0.08
CA VAL A 59 4.48 -4.19 0.47
C VAL A 59 3.93 -5.42 -0.26
N VAL A 60 4.78 -6.12 -1.03
CA VAL A 60 4.41 -7.39 -1.67
C VAL A 60 4.73 -8.60 -0.81
N ARG A 61 5.64 -8.44 0.14
CA ARG A 61 6.09 -9.53 1.01
C ARG A 61 6.56 -8.99 2.33
N GLN A 62 6.34 -9.78 3.39
CA GLN A 62 6.89 -9.52 4.71
C GLN A 62 7.49 -10.80 5.29
N TYR A 63 8.47 -10.61 6.18
CA TYR A 63 9.05 -11.65 7.01
C TYR A 63 9.40 -11.04 8.38
N PRO A 64 8.94 -11.62 9.50
CA PRO A 64 8.16 -12.86 9.63
C PRO A 64 6.73 -12.79 9.04
N PRO A 65 6.09 -13.94 8.75
CA PRO A 65 4.73 -13.96 8.23
C PRO A 65 3.73 -13.39 9.25
N PRO A 66 2.57 -12.90 8.79
CA PRO A 66 1.55 -12.35 9.67
C PRO A 66 1.04 -13.39 10.66
N GLY A 67 0.69 -12.93 11.87
CA GLY A 67 0.18 -13.78 12.95
C GLY A 67 1.26 -14.47 13.80
N VAL A 68 2.54 -14.38 13.41
CA VAL A 68 3.66 -14.85 14.24
C VAL A 68 3.83 -13.95 15.45
N GLU A 69 4.15 -14.55 16.60
CA GLU A 69 4.49 -13.84 17.83
C GLU A 69 5.97 -13.41 17.76
N ILE A 70 6.20 -12.10 17.89
CA ILE A 70 7.54 -11.53 17.90
C ILE A 70 7.71 -10.59 19.08
N PRO A 71 8.95 -10.43 19.57
CA PRO A 71 9.23 -9.50 20.65
C PRO A 71 8.94 -8.06 20.19
N ARG A 72 8.47 -7.19 21.10
CA ARG A 72 8.44 -5.74 20.84
C ARG A 72 9.83 -5.26 20.42
N ASP A 73 9.87 -4.26 19.55
CA ASP A 73 11.06 -3.73 18.90
C ASP A 73 11.75 -4.66 17.88
N ALA A 74 11.15 -5.82 17.57
CA ALA A 74 11.62 -6.68 16.50
C ALA A 74 11.61 -5.99 15.13
N ALA A 75 12.59 -6.35 14.31
CA ALA A 75 12.68 -5.92 12.92
C ALA A 75 11.84 -6.84 12.02
N VAL A 76 10.89 -6.26 11.30
CA VAL A 76 10.11 -6.92 10.24
C VAL A 76 10.67 -6.49 8.90
N THR A 77 11.20 -7.46 8.17
CA THR A 77 11.75 -7.26 6.83
C THR A 77 10.63 -7.27 5.81
N VAL A 78 10.55 -6.25 4.96
CA VAL A 78 9.53 -6.13 3.93
C VAL A 78 10.14 -5.89 2.55
N TRP A 79 9.46 -6.39 1.53
CA TRP A 79 9.78 -6.16 0.13
C TRP A 79 8.70 -5.30 -0.49
N PHE A 80 9.15 -4.33 -1.28
CA PHE A 80 8.32 -3.38 -1.96
C PHE A 80 8.32 -3.67 -3.45
N ASP A 81 7.16 -3.50 -4.07
CA ASP A 81 7.04 -3.49 -5.51
C ASP A 81 6.22 -2.25 -5.90
N PHE A 82 6.64 -1.62 -7.00
CA PHE A 82 5.79 -0.65 -7.70
C PHE A 82 4.76 -1.45 -8.49
N GLY A 83 3.96 -2.27 -7.81
CA GLY A 83 2.89 -2.94 -8.52
C GLY A 83 1.87 -1.86 -8.83
N GLU A 84 1.73 -1.63 -10.15
CA GLU A 84 0.77 -0.76 -10.80
C GLU A 84 -0.49 -0.68 -9.94
N GLY A 85 -0.59 0.42 -9.18
CA GLY A 85 -1.74 0.64 -8.33
C GLY A 85 -2.99 0.42 -9.18
N GLU A 86 -3.92 -0.37 -8.65
CA GLU A 86 -5.31 -0.48 -9.10
C GLU A 86 -5.72 0.75 -9.93
N GLY A 87 -5.60 0.61 -11.24
CA GLY A 87 -5.34 1.71 -12.18
C GLY A 87 -4.96 1.19 -13.56
N GLY A 88 -4.75 -0.13 -13.68
CA GLY A 88 -5.15 -0.85 -14.88
C GLY A 88 -6.60 -0.50 -15.19
N GLY A 89 -6.79 0.39 -16.17
CA GLY A 89 -8.06 0.60 -16.83
C GLY A 89 -8.56 -0.76 -17.30
N GLY A 90 -9.45 -1.35 -16.49
CA GLY A 90 -10.10 -2.61 -16.81
C GLY A 90 -10.83 -2.45 -18.13
N ALA A 91 -10.28 -3.06 -19.17
CA ALA A 91 -11.06 -3.37 -20.34
C ALA A 91 -12.19 -4.30 -19.91
N GLY A 92 -13.44 -3.84 -20.04
CA GLY A 92 -14.58 -4.74 -20.20
C GLY A 92 -15.65 -4.71 -19.12
N VAL A 93 -16.38 -3.59 -19.01
CA VAL A 93 -17.80 -3.74 -19.28
C VAL A 93 -18.01 -3.38 -20.74
N ARG A 94 -18.23 -4.40 -21.58
CA ARG A 94 -19.07 -4.19 -22.75
C ARG A 94 -20.39 -3.77 -22.15
N GLU A 95 -20.77 -2.49 -22.21
CA GLU A 95 -22.16 -2.14 -21.94
C GLU A 95 -23.00 -3.16 -22.73
N PRO A 96 -23.90 -3.93 -22.08
CA PRO A 96 -24.88 -4.66 -22.85
C PRO A 96 -25.55 -3.59 -23.69
N ARG A 97 -25.39 -3.70 -25.01
CA ARG A 97 -26.03 -2.80 -25.97
C ARG A 97 -27.53 -2.92 -25.75
N GLY A 98 -28.07 -2.07 -24.88
CA GLY A 98 -29.48 -1.74 -24.89
C GLY A 98 -29.81 -1.25 -26.30
N PRO A 99 -30.99 -1.55 -26.84
CA PRO A 99 -31.39 -1.01 -28.14
C PRO A 99 -31.24 0.51 -28.08
N GLY A 100 -30.29 1.04 -28.86
CA GLY A 100 -29.95 2.45 -28.82
C GLY A 100 -31.19 3.32 -29.06
N PRO A 101 -31.31 4.47 -28.40
CA PRO A 101 -32.37 5.42 -28.73
C PRO A 101 -32.19 5.86 -30.19
N ARG A 102 -33.24 5.64 -30.99
CA ARG A 102 -33.33 6.22 -32.34
C ARG A 102 -33.39 7.73 -32.20
N GLY A 103 -32.27 8.42 -32.44
CA GLY A 103 -32.25 9.88 -32.34
C GLY A 103 -30.87 10.50 -32.50
N GLY A 104 -30.02 9.93 -33.35
CA GLY A 104 -28.75 10.56 -33.71
C GLY A 104 -28.99 11.68 -34.73
N GLY A 105 -28.95 12.93 -34.26
CA GLY A 105 -28.77 14.07 -35.16
C GLY A 105 -29.21 15.40 -34.58
N MET A 106 -28.29 16.14 -33.96
CA MET A 106 -28.24 17.60 -34.04
C MET A 106 -26.77 18.03 -33.94
N ARG A 107 -26.23 18.51 -35.07
CA ARG A 107 -24.94 19.21 -35.17
C ARG A 107 -25.19 20.69 -34.81
N ARG A 108 -24.17 21.35 -34.25
CA ARG A 108 -24.05 22.79 -33.90
C ARG A 108 -24.42 23.09 -32.44
N GLU A 109 -23.67 23.88 -31.68
CA GLU A 109 -22.64 24.88 -32.00
C GLU A 109 -21.74 25.05 -30.76
N LEU A 110 -20.43 25.12 -31.00
CA LEU A 110 -19.44 25.56 -30.03
C LEU A 110 -19.73 27.05 -29.78
N GLY A 111 -20.29 27.39 -28.62
CA GLY A 111 -20.45 28.79 -28.23
C GLY A 111 -19.06 29.44 -28.19
N GLU A 112 -18.82 30.39 -29.10
CA GLU A 112 -17.64 31.25 -29.10
C GLU A 112 -17.47 31.87 -27.69
N PRO A 113 -16.27 31.83 -27.08
CA PRO A 113 -16.05 32.59 -25.85
C PRO A 113 -16.04 34.08 -26.20
N ALA A 114 -17.13 34.77 -25.86
CA ALA A 114 -17.19 36.23 -25.94
C ALA A 114 -16.16 36.84 -24.97
N ALA A 115 -15.10 37.42 -25.53
CA ALA A 115 -14.27 38.42 -24.84
C ALA A 115 -14.91 39.82 -25.01
N PRO A 116 -14.47 40.85 -24.29
CA PRO A 116 -14.38 41.04 -22.83
C PRO A 116 -15.37 42.14 -22.36
N LEU A 117 -15.81 42.10 -21.09
CA LEU A 117 -16.62 43.20 -20.52
C LEU A 117 -15.71 44.36 -20.06
N PRO A 118 -15.97 45.62 -20.45
CA PRO A 118 -15.26 46.77 -19.91
C PRO A 118 -15.84 47.16 -18.54
N PHE A 119 -15.06 46.96 -17.47
CA PHE A 119 -15.35 47.59 -16.19
C PHE A 119 -14.91 49.05 -16.28
N THR A 120 -15.86 49.93 -16.55
CA THR A 120 -15.69 51.38 -16.44
C THR A 120 -15.26 51.72 -15.01
N SER A 121 -14.02 52.19 -14.86
CA SER A 121 -13.61 52.98 -13.71
C SER A 121 -14.31 54.34 -13.79
N CYS A 122 -15.22 54.60 -12.86
CA CYS A 122 -15.75 55.94 -12.61
C CYS A 122 -15.13 56.45 -11.30
N ARG A 123 -14.00 57.14 -11.49
CA ARG A 123 -13.43 58.26 -10.73
C ARG A 123 -13.38 58.21 -9.20
#